data_AF-A0A938IVM2-F1
#
_entry.id   AF-A0A938IVM2-F1
#
_cell.length_a   1.000
_cell.length_b   1.000
_cell.length_c   1.000
_cell.angle_alpha   90.00
_cell.angle_beta   90.00
_cell.angle_gamma   90.00
#
_symmetry.space_group_name_H-M   'P 1'
#
loop_
_entity.id
_entity.type
_entity.pdbx_description
1 polymer ?
#
loop_
_entity_poly.entity_id
_entity_poly.type
_entity_poly.pdbx_seq_one_letter_code
_entity_poly.pdbx_strand_id
1 'polypeptide(L)'
;MSPEERQLRRSRAETCRYCGRRLDAADPEHRRFWPFCCERCKMAELGAWFAGAYRISRAVGEVADDAGAPPEGGPKGKPNSS
;
A
#
# COMPACT_ATOMS: atom_id res chain seq x y z
N MET A 1 12.14 -16.58 8.10
CA MET A 1 10.76 -16.49 7.57
C MET A 1 10.18 -17.89 7.50
N SER A 2 9.10 -18.15 8.23
CA SER A 2 8.38 -19.42 8.25
C SER A 2 7.74 -19.70 6.88
N PRO A 3 7.62 -20.98 6.46
CA PRO A 3 6.79 -21.36 5.31
C PRO A 3 5.35 -20.84 5.42
N GLU A 4 4.79 -20.73 6.62
CA GLU A 4 3.44 -20.19 6.85
C GLU A 4 3.35 -18.69 6.53
N GLU A 5 4.37 -17.91 6.91
CA GLU A 5 4.43 -16.48 6.57
C GLU A 5 4.55 -16.28 5.05
N ARG A 6 5.29 -17.15 4.36
CA ARG A 6 5.34 -17.17 2.89
C ARG A 6 3.97 -17.48 2.29
N GLN A 7 3.23 -18.40 2.87
CA GLN A 7 1.92 -18.80 2.39
C GLN A 7 0.87 -17.71 2.61
N LEU A 8 0.88 -17.04 3.77
CA LEU A 8 -0.02 -15.91 4.07
C LEU A 8 0.24 -14.71 3.15
N ARG A 9 1.51 -14.44 2.79
CA ARG A 9 1.82 -13.40 1.80
C ARG A 9 1.30 -13.73 0.40
N ARG A 10 1.22 -15.03 0.07
CA ARG A 10 0.80 -15.54 -1.24
C ARG A 10 -0.72 -15.59 -1.41
N SER A 11 -1.48 -15.70 -0.33
CA SER A 11 -2.96 -15.81 -0.35
C SER A 11 -3.73 -14.47 -0.38
N ARG A 12 -3.08 -13.32 -0.22
CA ARG A 12 -3.75 -12.01 -0.04
C ARG A 12 -4.42 -11.38 -1.28
N ALA A 13 -4.65 -12.12 -2.36
CA ALA A 13 -5.18 -11.54 -3.59
C ALA A 13 -6.25 -12.41 -4.28
N GLU A 14 -7.23 -12.91 -3.55
CA GLU A 14 -8.38 -13.63 -4.14
C GLU A 14 -9.33 -12.71 -4.96
N THR A 15 -9.14 -11.40 -4.91
CA THR A 15 -9.95 -10.40 -5.62
C THR A 15 -9.09 -9.34 -6.29
N CYS A 16 -9.52 -8.89 -7.46
CA CYS A 16 -8.94 -7.78 -8.21
C CYS A 16 -8.94 -6.52 -7.35
N ARG A 17 -7.76 -5.90 -7.16
CA ARG A 17 -7.61 -4.71 -6.32
C ARG A 17 -8.34 -3.46 -6.83
N TYR A 18 -8.60 -3.39 -8.14
CA TYR A 18 -9.25 -2.22 -8.75
C TYR A 18 -10.78 -2.35 -8.79
N CYS A 19 -11.31 -3.51 -9.21
CA CYS A 19 -12.75 -3.70 -9.47
C CYS A 19 -13.44 -4.74 -8.57
N GLY A 20 -12.71 -5.41 -7.68
CA GLY A 20 -13.26 -6.41 -6.75
C GLY A 20 -13.64 -7.77 -7.36
N ARG A 21 -13.47 -7.97 -8.67
CA ARG A 21 -13.76 -9.26 -9.33
C ARG A 21 -12.91 -10.39 -8.72
N ARG A 22 -13.51 -11.57 -8.51
CA ARG A 22 -12.76 -12.77 -8.07
C ARG A 22 -11.69 -13.14 -9.08
N LEU A 23 -10.50 -13.49 -8.58
CA LEU A 23 -9.40 -13.98 -9.39
C LEU A 23 -9.30 -15.50 -9.26
N ASP A 24 -9.09 -16.16 -10.40
CA ASP A 24 -8.82 -17.59 -10.45
C ASP A 24 -7.33 -17.80 -10.72
N ALA A 25 -6.65 -18.53 -9.82
CA ALA A 25 -5.24 -18.84 -9.96
C ALA A 25 -4.95 -19.84 -11.09
N ALA A 26 -5.95 -20.57 -11.58
CA ALA A 26 -5.82 -21.46 -12.74
C ALA A 26 -5.96 -20.71 -14.07
N ASP A 27 -6.61 -19.55 -14.08
CA ASP A 27 -6.81 -18.74 -15.29
C ASP A 27 -5.49 -18.03 -15.69
N PRO A 28 -4.94 -18.30 -16.89
CA PRO A 28 -3.68 -17.71 -17.33
C PRO A 28 -3.73 -16.19 -17.47
N GLU A 29 -4.87 -15.61 -17.82
CA GLU A 29 -5.04 -14.16 -17.94
C GLU A 29 -5.01 -13.52 -16.55
N HIS A 30 -5.74 -14.07 -15.57
CA HIS A 30 -5.68 -13.61 -14.18
C HIS A 30 -4.27 -13.73 -13.60
N ARG A 31 -3.54 -14.81 -13.91
CA ARG A 31 -2.13 -14.97 -13.48
C ARG A 31 -1.21 -13.91 -14.10
N ARG A 32 -1.42 -13.55 -15.36
CA ARG A 32 -0.62 -12.54 -16.07
C ARG A 32 -0.78 -11.15 -15.47
N PHE A 33 -1.99 -10.81 -15.03
CA PHE A 33 -2.32 -9.49 -14.52
C PHE A 33 -2.45 -9.38 -13.01
N TRP A 34 -2.18 -10.46 -12.26
CA TRP A 34 -2.25 -10.49 -10.80
C TRP A 34 -1.49 -9.31 -10.15
N PRO A 35 -2.09 -8.57 -9.19
CA PRO A 35 -3.35 -8.80 -8.48
C PRO A 35 -4.60 -8.14 -9.13
N PHE A 36 -4.62 -8.01 -10.46
CA PHE A 36 -5.73 -7.45 -11.24
C PHE A 36 -6.31 -8.50 -12.18
N CYS A 37 -7.58 -8.34 -12.56
CA CYS A 37 -8.25 -9.31 -13.45
C CYS A 37 -7.90 -9.16 -14.93
N CYS A 38 -7.34 -8.02 -15.35
CA CYS A 38 -6.95 -7.76 -16.74
C CYS A 38 -6.08 -6.50 -16.85
N GLU A 39 -5.53 -6.26 -18.04
CA GLU A 39 -4.72 -5.07 -18.35
C GLU A 39 -5.42 -3.75 -18.03
N ARG A 40 -6.71 -3.63 -18.37
CA ARG A 40 -7.49 -2.41 -18.12
C ARG A 40 -7.49 -2.02 -16.64
N CYS A 41 -7.66 -3.00 -15.75
CA CYS A 41 -7.69 -2.74 -14.31
C CYS A 41 -6.30 -2.36 -13.77
N LYS A 42 -5.24 -3.01 -14.27
CA LYS A 42 -3.85 -2.63 -13.96
C LYS A 42 -3.57 -1.18 -14.38
N MET A 43 -3.94 -0.81 -15.60
CA MET A 43 -3.68 0.53 -16.14
C MET A 43 -4.51 1.60 -15.43
N ALA A 44 -5.76 1.30 -15.08
CA ALA A 44 -6.61 2.25 -14.35
C ALA A 44 -6.11 2.53 -12.93
N GLU A 45 -5.67 1.49 -12.21
CA GLU A 45 -5.03 1.66 -10.89
C GLU A 45 -3.80 2.56 -10.99
N LEU A 46 -2.88 2.27 -11.93
CA LEU A 46 -1.69 3.10 -12.17
C LEU A 46 -2.06 4.54 -12.56
N GLY A 47 -3.08 4.71 -13.40
CA GLY A 47 -3.60 6.02 -13.78
C GLY A 47 -4.07 6.82 -12.58
N ALA A 48 -4.78 6.20 -11.63
CA ALA A 48 -5.23 6.85 -10.41
C ALA A 48 -4.05 7.26 -9.49
N TRP A 49 -2.96 6.46 -9.45
CA TRP A 49 -1.72 6.86 -8.78
C TRP A 49 -1.09 8.09 -9.43
N PHE A 50 -0.92 8.07 -10.76
CA PHE A 50 -0.35 9.22 -11.48
C PHE A 50 -1.21 10.48 -11.41
N ALA A 51 -2.53 10.32 -11.34
CA ALA A 51 -3.47 11.43 -11.15
C ALA A 51 -3.49 11.97 -9.70
N GLY A 52 -2.76 11.36 -8.77
CA GLY A 52 -2.74 11.78 -7.36
C GLY A 52 -4.03 11.47 -6.60
N ALA A 53 -4.81 10.49 -7.06
CA ALA A 53 -6.06 10.07 -6.40
C ALA A 53 -5.80 9.36 -5.07
N TYR A 54 -4.62 8.75 -4.91
CA TYR A 54 -4.19 8.11 -3.66
C TYR A 54 -3.25 9.04 -2.88
N ARG A 55 -3.47 9.11 -1.56
CA ARG A 55 -2.63 9.90 -0.63
C ARG A 55 -2.29 9.05 0.59
N ILE A 56 -1.07 9.20 1.08
CA ILE A 56 -0.65 8.60 2.36
C ILE A 56 -1.09 9.57 3.46
N SER A 57 -2.06 9.16 4.29
CA SER A 57 -2.67 10.03 5.31
C SER A 57 -1.77 10.32 6.51
N ARG A 58 -0.72 9.50 6.72
CA ARG A 58 0.22 9.70 7.82
C ARG A 58 1.10 10.91 7.52
N ALA A 59 1.03 11.94 8.37
CA ALA A 59 1.98 13.04 8.33
C ALA A 59 3.40 12.50 8.48
N VAL A 60 4.35 13.07 7.73
CA VAL A 60 5.78 12.89 7.98
C VAL A 60 6.08 13.62 9.29
N GLY A 61 5.74 12.97 10.41
CA GLY A 61 6.29 13.31 11.70
C GLY A 61 7.73 12.80 11.73
N GLU A 62 8.57 13.46 12.52
CA GLU A 62 9.97 13.17 12.80
C GLU A 62 10.10 11.78 13.46
N VAL A 63 9.83 10.72 12.71
CA VAL A 63 10.33 9.40 13.04
C VAL A 63 11.76 9.39 12.56
N ALA A 64 12.66 9.56 13.52
CA ALA A 64 14.07 9.28 13.34
C ALA A 64 14.19 7.97 12.56
N ASP A 65 14.91 8.05 11.44
CA ASP A 65 15.49 6.90 10.77
C ASP A 65 16.06 6.01 11.88
N ASP A 66 15.59 4.77 12.02
CA ASP A 66 16.17 3.77 12.93
C ASP A 66 17.52 3.30 12.35
N ALA A 67 18.40 4.27 12.13
CA ALA A 67 19.85 4.20 12.09
C ALA A 67 20.37 5.20 13.14
N GLY A 68 20.06 4.91 14.41
CA GLY A 68 20.82 5.34 15.59
C GLY A 68 21.01 6.84 15.84
N ALA A 69 20.07 7.47 16.57
CA ALA A 69 20.37 8.46 17.61
C ALA A 69 19.10 8.85 18.39
N PRO A 70 19.12 8.95 19.74
CA PRO A 70 17.99 9.47 20.50
C PRO A 70 17.88 11.00 20.39
N PRO A 71 16.69 11.57 20.18
CA PRO A 71 16.51 13.02 20.18
C PRO A 71 16.44 13.58 21.61
N GLU A 72 17.41 14.41 21.97
CA GLU A 72 17.44 15.25 23.17
C GLU A 72 16.54 16.50 22.97
N GLY A 73 15.42 16.57 23.68
CA GLY A 73 14.95 17.76 24.42
C GLY A 73 14.43 19.05 23.71
N GLY A 74 13.12 19.10 23.42
CA GLY A 74 12.13 20.22 23.67
C GLY A 74 12.37 21.66 23.15
N PRO A 75 11.46 22.65 23.39
CA PRO A 75 10.13 22.61 24.02
C PRO A 75 8.98 23.23 23.18
N LYS A 76 7.76 23.15 23.75
CA LYS A 76 6.43 23.47 23.22
C LYS A 76 6.14 24.97 22.99
N GLY A 77 5.42 25.28 21.89
CA GLY A 77 4.62 26.50 21.72
C GLY A 77 3.15 26.16 21.42
N LYS A 78 2.23 26.63 22.26
CA LYS A 78 0.77 26.40 22.22
C LYS A 78 0.05 27.39 21.27
N PRO A 79 -1.22 27.12 20.88
CA PRO A 79 -1.86 27.69 19.68
C PRO A 79 -2.37 29.12 19.87
N ASN A 80 -2.43 29.87 18.77
CA ASN A 80 -3.17 31.14 18.70
C ASN A 80 -4.68 30.82 18.66
N SER A 81 -5.43 31.54 19.49
CA SER A 81 -6.89 31.62 19.52
C SER A 81 -7.36 32.82 18.70
N SER A 82 -8.47 32.65 17.97
CA SER A 82 -9.33 33.75 17.50
C SER A 82 -10.10 34.40 18.65
#